data_AF-V9FAH0-F1
#
_entry.id   AF-V9FAH0-F1
#
_cell.length_a   1.000
_cell.length_b   1.000
_cell.length_c   1.000
_cell.angle_alpha   90.00
_cell.angle_beta   90.00
_cell.angle_gamma   90.00
#
_symmetry.space_group_name_H-M   'P 1'
#
loop_
_entity.id
_entity.type
_entity.pdbx_description
1 polymer ?
#
loop_
_entity_poly.entity_id
_entity_poly.type
_entity_poly.pdbx_seq_one_letter_code
_entity_poly.pdbx_strand_id
1 'polypeptide(L)'
;MVVQVQVLSVQSVETAPSLLLSTETRRFLFNVGDGTQRLCMEHHVRLAKLQHVFLTELRSHTVGGLPGMVLTVSDTGKSGLHVHGPPNTKQYLKATRHFLYRPEFKLEASEVLPISPEDKEKGVKSCYEDDEVVVHAVAVAKPRAGAKRKLNESPTSEGEETHVSVSYVVETRPQRGKFLVEKAKALGVPKGKLFGQLHQGKDVTLPDGKVVKSSDCVLPSAPAAACVVVSCPTIAHVDALVSSEGFNRYKETEGKDQVQVEVVFHLGSLDVLRHPKYAEWTRSFGAQARHVLLGHDACAQKTVYRASAKLQAQLHAVFPHAFPSNEAHELRDPIEPFSRVLDASLDLTDTSKLSLGESMLKFILSPQARRGFDSSSCWPRLDFDEICESVVDIAVQEPEASKLDEDLVDGRITFLGTGCAIPSKYRNVTG
;
A
#
# COMPACT_ATOMS: atom_id res chain seq x y z
N MET A 1 5.03 19.91 5.05
CA MET A 1 5.18 18.61 4.40
C MET A 1 4.34 17.58 5.12
N VAL A 2 3.23 17.23 4.47
CA VAL A 2 2.32 16.16 4.88
C VAL A 2 2.68 14.90 4.10
N VAL A 3 3.00 13.83 4.82
CA VAL A 3 3.23 12.49 4.26
C VAL A 3 2.27 11.53 4.94
N GLN A 4 1.44 10.84 4.16
CA GLN A 4 0.46 9.89 4.67
C GLN A 4 0.39 8.65 3.77
N VAL A 5 0.10 7.50 4.37
CA VAL A 5 -0.14 6.24 3.67
C VAL A 5 -1.61 5.89 3.84
N GLN A 6 -2.29 5.60 2.75
CA GLN A 6 -3.68 5.17 2.74
C GLN A 6 -3.76 3.71 2.31
N VAL A 7 -4.43 2.87 3.09
CA VAL A 7 -4.82 1.53 2.69
C VAL A 7 -5.93 1.69 1.66
N LEU A 8 -5.68 1.33 0.40
CA LEU A 8 -6.75 1.36 -0.62
C LEU A 8 -7.67 0.16 -0.44
N SER A 9 -7.05 -1.01 -0.25
CA SER A 9 -7.73 -2.30 -0.08
C SER A 9 -6.94 -3.19 0.88
N VAL A 10 -7.68 -4.08 1.53
CA VAL A 10 -7.16 -5.25 2.25
C VAL A 10 -7.44 -6.51 1.43
N GLN A 11 -6.93 -7.67 1.89
CA GLN A 11 -7.26 -8.95 1.28
C GLN A 11 -8.75 -9.24 1.45
N SER A 12 -9.45 -9.39 0.33
CA SER A 12 -10.85 -9.78 0.26
C SER A 12 -11.09 -10.68 -0.95
N VAL A 13 -12.34 -11.06 -1.17
CA VAL A 13 -12.77 -11.79 -2.38
C VAL A 13 -12.65 -10.90 -3.63
N GLU A 14 -12.80 -9.58 -3.48
CA GLU A 14 -12.84 -8.62 -4.59
C GLU A 14 -11.48 -8.00 -4.92
N THR A 15 -10.61 -7.85 -3.91
CA THR A 15 -9.38 -7.08 -4.04
C THR A 15 -8.23 -7.70 -3.26
N ALA A 16 -7.03 -7.53 -3.79
CA ALA A 16 -5.80 -7.76 -3.05
C ALA A 16 -5.36 -6.48 -2.32
N PRO A 17 -4.50 -6.59 -1.29
CA PRO A 17 -3.98 -5.43 -0.60
C PRO A 17 -3.24 -4.44 -1.52
N SER A 18 -3.52 -3.16 -1.37
CA SER A 18 -2.81 -2.08 -2.07
C SER A 18 -2.76 -0.83 -1.20
N LEU A 19 -1.66 -0.08 -1.29
CA LEU A 19 -1.43 1.13 -0.50
C LEU A 19 -1.14 2.33 -1.41
N LEU A 20 -1.57 3.51 -0.97
CA LEU A 20 -1.29 4.78 -1.62
C LEU A 20 -0.50 5.69 -0.67
N LEU A 21 0.77 5.89 -0.95
CA LEU A 21 1.57 6.93 -0.31
C LEU A 21 1.29 8.27 -0.97
N SER A 22 1.07 9.28 -0.13
CA SER A 22 0.70 10.63 -0.51
C SER A 22 1.61 11.65 0.13
N THR A 23 2.33 12.42 -0.69
CA THR A 23 3.10 13.59 -0.27
C THR A 23 2.38 14.88 -0.72
N GLU A 24 2.98 16.06 -0.54
CA GLU A 24 2.37 17.30 -1.07
C GLU A 24 2.45 17.33 -2.60
N THR A 25 3.53 16.82 -3.18
CA THR A 25 3.79 16.93 -4.62
C THR A 25 3.43 15.67 -5.40
N ARG A 26 3.49 14.48 -4.80
CA ARG A 26 3.43 13.19 -5.50
C ARG A 26 2.53 12.15 -4.83
N ARG A 27 2.24 11.11 -5.59
CA ARG A 27 1.54 9.90 -5.16
C ARG A 27 2.30 8.68 -5.65
N PHE A 28 2.31 7.64 -4.82
CA PHE A 28 3.00 6.38 -5.08
C PHE A 28 2.06 5.24 -4.71
N LEU A 29 1.90 4.27 -5.60
CA LEU A 29 1.12 3.06 -5.33
C LEU A 29 2.06 1.93 -4.92
N PHE A 30 1.68 1.16 -3.91
CA PHE A 30 2.27 -0.14 -3.60
C PHE A 30 1.26 -1.22 -3.95
N ASN A 31 1.62 -2.05 -4.93
CA ASN A 31 0.76 -2.97 -5.65
C ASN A 31 -0.42 -2.31 -6.39
N VAL A 32 -0.79 -2.92 -7.50
CA VAL A 32 -1.91 -2.54 -8.37
C VAL A 32 -2.58 -3.82 -8.85
N GLY A 33 -3.29 -4.47 -7.94
CA GLY A 33 -4.09 -5.66 -8.23
C GLY A 33 -5.28 -5.36 -9.13
N ASP A 34 -6.01 -6.40 -9.52
CA ASP A 34 -7.20 -6.25 -10.33
C ASP A 34 -8.22 -5.31 -9.67
N GLY A 35 -8.79 -4.41 -10.47
CA GLY A 35 -9.83 -3.49 -10.01
C GLY A 35 -9.37 -2.32 -9.13
N THR A 36 -8.07 -2.18 -8.80
CA THR A 36 -7.54 -1.01 -8.06
C THR A 36 -7.90 0.33 -8.72
N GLN A 37 -7.92 0.39 -10.05
CA GLN A 37 -8.39 1.58 -10.79
C GLN A 37 -9.86 1.90 -10.47
N ARG A 38 -10.74 0.89 -10.56
CA ARG A 38 -12.18 1.02 -10.30
C ARG A 38 -12.43 1.46 -8.85
N LEU A 39 -11.71 0.86 -7.90
CA LEU A 39 -11.70 1.27 -6.49
C LEU A 39 -11.39 2.76 -6.36
N CYS A 40 -10.32 3.23 -7.01
CA CYS A 40 -9.93 4.63 -6.93
C CYS A 40 -11.00 5.58 -7.50
N MET A 41 -11.66 5.19 -8.59
CA MET A 41 -12.74 5.97 -9.18
C MET A 41 -13.97 6.03 -8.28
N GLU A 42 -14.39 4.88 -7.74
CA GLU A 42 -15.56 4.75 -6.90
C GLU A 42 -15.46 5.54 -5.60
N HIS A 43 -14.26 5.57 -5.00
CA HIS A 43 -14.00 6.25 -3.73
C HIS A 43 -13.31 7.60 -3.89
N HIS A 44 -13.35 8.17 -5.10
CA HIS A 44 -12.82 9.49 -5.43
C HIS A 44 -11.34 9.71 -5.02
N VAL A 45 -10.54 8.64 -5.07
CA VAL A 45 -9.10 8.67 -4.82
C VAL A 45 -8.40 9.37 -5.99
N ARG A 46 -7.78 10.51 -5.71
CA ARG A 46 -7.16 11.35 -6.74
C ARG A 46 -5.81 10.77 -7.19
N LEU A 47 -5.76 10.28 -8.43
CA LEU A 47 -4.55 9.74 -9.06
C LEU A 47 -3.76 10.76 -9.90
N ALA A 48 -4.21 12.02 -9.97
CA ALA A 48 -3.59 13.08 -10.78
C ALA A 48 -2.12 13.38 -10.42
N LYS A 49 -1.61 12.93 -9.27
CA LYS A 49 -0.19 13.08 -8.87
C LYS A 49 0.60 11.76 -8.85
N LEU A 50 0.00 10.66 -9.32
CA LEU A 50 0.66 9.35 -9.40
C LEU A 50 1.80 9.34 -10.43
N GLN A 51 3.03 9.06 -9.97
CA GLN A 51 4.22 8.99 -10.83
C GLN A 51 4.96 7.65 -10.71
N HIS A 52 4.78 6.95 -9.59
CA HIS A 52 5.51 5.73 -9.29
C HIS A 52 4.58 4.62 -8.80
N VAL A 53 4.85 3.40 -9.26
CA VAL A 53 4.25 2.17 -8.75
C VAL A 53 5.37 1.28 -8.23
N PHE A 54 5.18 0.71 -7.05
CA PHE A 54 6.10 -0.22 -6.38
C PHE A 54 5.40 -1.58 -6.25
N LEU A 55 5.84 -2.58 -7.01
CA LEU A 55 5.30 -3.93 -7.01
C LEU A 55 6.08 -4.79 -6.03
N THR A 56 5.39 -5.50 -5.15
CA THR A 56 6.03 -6.43 -4.21
C THR A 56 6.35 -7.77 -4.86
N GLU A 57 5.54 -8.21 -5.82
CA GLU A 57 5.70 -9.45 -6.57
C GLU A 57 5.24 -9.23 -8.03
N LEU A 58 5.59 -10.15 -8.93
CA LEU A 58 4.98 -10.24 -10.27
C LEU A 58 3.98 -11.39 -10.29
N ARG A 59 2.85 -11.17 -9.61
CA ARG A 59 1.69 -12.07 -9.62
C ARG A 59 0.45 -11.29 -10.00
N SER A 60 -0.56 -11.97 -10.54
CA SER A 60 -1.81 -11.33 -10.99
C SER A 60 -2.42 -10.41 -9.91
N HIS A 61 -2.44 -10.84 -8.65
CA HIS A 61 -3.01 -10.05 -7.55
C HIS A 61 -2.19 -8.80 -7.19
N THR A 62 -0.92 -8.67 -7.59
CA THR A 62 -0.10 -7.47 -7.35
C THR A 62 0.01 -6.55 -8.56
N VAL A 63 -0.12 -7.07 -9.78
CA VAL A 63 0.15 -6.31 -11.03
C VAL A 63 -1.00 -6.31 -12.04
N GLY A 64 -2.04 -7.14 -11.84
CA GLY A 64 -3.10 -7.37 -12.83
C GLY A 64 -3.87 -6.09 -13.23
N GLY A 65 -4.00 -5.12 -12.33
CA GLY A 65 -4.63 -3.83 -12.62
C GLY A 65 -3.70 -2.78 -13.24
N LEU A 66 -2.40 -3.07 -13.37
CA LEU A 66 -1.42 -2.12 -13.88
C LEU A 66 -1.73 -1.64 -15.32
N PRO A 67 -2.15 -2.50 -16.27
CA PRO A 67 -2.56 -2.06 -17.60
C PRO A 67 -3.66 -0.98 -17.59
N GLY A 68 -4.77 -1.23 -16.87
CA GLY A 68 -5.87 -0.26 -16.73
C GLY A 68 -5.44 1.01 -16.02
N MET A 69 -4.56 0.88 -15.03
CA MET A 69 -3.97 2.03 -14.32
C MET A 69 -3.11 2.90 -15.25
N VAL A 70 -2.28 2.31 -16.11
CA VAL A 70 -1.46 3.03 -17.10
C VAL A 70 -2.35 3.82 -18.05
N LEU A 71 -3.41 3.19 -18.59
CA LEU A 71 -4.36 3.87 -19.48
C LEU A 71 -5.02 5.06 -18.77
N THR A 72 -5.52 4.84 -17.56
CA THR A 72 -6.17 5.88 -16.74
C THR A 72 -5.22 7.05 -16.45
N VAL A 73 -3.98 6.78 -16.05
CA VAL A 73 -3.00 7.83 -15.76
C VAL A 73 -2.58 8.58 -17.03
N SER A 74 -2.44 7.88 -18.15
CA SER A 74 -2.12 8.51 -19.44
C SER A 74 -3.19 9.51 -19.88
N ASP A 75 -4.46 9.15 -19.68
CA ASP A 75 -5.60 10.00 -20.06
C ASP A 75 -5.74 11.25 -19.15
N THR A 76 -5.06 11.28 -17.99
CA THR A 76 -4.97 12.50 -17.15
C THR A 76 -3.99 13.56 -17.66
N GLY A 77 -3.29 13.31 -18.78
CA GLY A 77 -2.32 14.23 -19.37
C GLY A 77 -0.93 14.18 -18.71
N LYS A 78 -0.60 13.10 -18.00
CA LYS A 78 0.76 12.91 -17.47
C LYS A 78 1.72 12.47 -18.54
N SER A 79 2.99 12.86 -18.38
CA SER A 79 4.07 12.48 -19.30
C SER A 79 4.59 11.06 -19.09
N GLY A 80 4.26 10.38 -17.99
CA GLY A 80 4.77 9.04 -17.75
C GLY A 80 4.45 8.43 -16.38
N LEU A 81 4.88 7.17 -16.23
CA LEU A 81 4.79 6.37 -15.01
C LEU A 81 6.03 5.49 -14.90
N HIS A 82 6.61 5.41 -13.70
CA HIS A 82 7.75 4.53 -13.42
C HIS A 82 7.31 3.38 -12.52
N VAL A 83 7.56 2.15 -12.96
CA VAL A 83 7.24 0.92 -12.23
C VAL A 83 8.51 0.32 -11.63
N HIS A 84 8.55 0.19 -10.32
CA HIS A 84 9.60 -0.52 -9.59
C HIS A 84 9.05 -1.89 -9.20
N GLY A 85 9.79 -2.96 -9.42
CA GLY A 85 9.30 -4.30 -9.11
C GLY A 85 10.41 -5.35 -9.09
N PRO A 86 10.07 -6.63 -8.86
CA PRO A 86 11.04 -7.73 -8.87
C PRO A 86 11.62 -7.98 -10.28
N PRO A 87 12.57 -8.92 -10.45
CA PRO A 87 13.09 -9.31 -11.77
C PRO A 87 11.97 -9.63 -12.75
N ASN A 88 12.17 -9.33 -14.03
CA ASN A 88 11.22 -9.49 -15.14
C ASN A 88 10.12 -8.42 -15.23
N THR A 89 10.15 -7.37 -14.39
CA THR A 89 9.18 -6.25 -14.48
C THR A 89 9.25 -5.57 -15.85
N LYS A 90 10.45 -5.42 -16.43
CA LYS A 90 10.61 -4.85 -17.78
C LYS A 90 10.02 -5.75 -18.86
N GLN A 91 10.22 -7.07 -18.72
CA GLN A 91 9.68 -8.05 -19.66
C GLN A 91 8.15 -8.07 -19.61
N TYR A 92 7.55 -7.96 -18.42
CA TYR A 92 6.11 -7.82 -18.26
C TYR A 92 5.58 -6.59 -19.00
N LEU A 93 6.15 -5.39 -18.77
CA LEU A 93 5.71 -4.17 -19.47
C LEU A 93 5.93 -4.26 -20.99
N LYS A 94 7.01 -4.92 -21.42
CA LYS A 94 7.24 -5.18 -22.83
C LYS A 94 6.16 -6.10 -23.39
N ALA A 95 5.69 -7.12 -22.66
CA ALA A 95 4.64 -8.02 -23.14
C ALA A 95 3.29 -7.31 -23.32
N THR A 96 2.94 -6.39 -22.42
CA THR A 96 1.67 -5.64 -22.45
C THR A 96 1.61 -4.54 -23.51
N ARG A 97 2.73 -4.22 -24.18
CA ARG A 97 2.83 -3.15 -25.20
C ARG A 97 1.81 -3.24 -26.34
N HIS A 98 1.30 -4.43 -26.65
CA HIS A 98 0.38 -4.65 -27.76
C HIS A 98 -1.03 -4.10 -27.50
N PHE A 99 -1.41 -3.95 -26.23
CA PHE A 99 -2.70 -3.38 -25.81
C PHE A 99 -2.54 -2.11 -24.95
N LEU A 100 -1.31 -1.76 -24.56
CA LEU A 100 -0.97 -0.51 -23.86
C LEU A 100 -0.27 0.52 -24.76
N TYR A 101 -0.78 0.73 -25.99
CA TYR A 101 -0.17 1.69 -26.90
C TYR A 101 -0.51 3.15 -26.52
N ARG A 102 0.51 3.86 -26.01
CA ARG A 102 0.49 5.29 -25.65
C ARG A 102 1.83 5.95 -26.03
N PRO A 103 1.97 6.48 -27.26
CA PRO A 103 3.28 6.91 -27.78
C PRO A 103 3.88 8.11 -27.03
N GLU A 104 3.04 9.00 -26.50
CA GLU A 104 3.48 10.18 -25.74
C GLU A 104 3.65 9.91 -24.24
N PHE A 105 3.34 8.69 -23.77
CA PHE A 105 3.39 8.32 -22.36
C PHE A 105 4.65 7.51 -22.06
N LYS A 106 5.56 8.10 -21.28
CA LYS A 106 6.82 7.47 -20.89
C LYS A 106 6.60 6.43 -19.80
N LEU A 107 6.52 5.16 -20.19
CA LEU A 107 6.41 4.02 -19.27
C LEU A 107 7.78 3.38 -19.04
N GLU A 108 8.34 3.55 -17.84
CA GLU A 108 9.66 3.05 -17.46
C GLU A 108 9.58 2.00 -16.35
N ALA A 109 10.58 1.12 -16.27
CA ALA A 109 10.70 0.18 -15.17
C ALA A 109 12.12 0.01 -14.62
N SER A 110 12.17 -0.12 -13.29
CA SER A 110 13.36 -0.53 -12.52
C SER A 110 13.11 -1.88 -11.87
N GLU A 111 14.10 -2.77 -11.97
CA GLU A 111 14.04 -4.10 -11.36
C GLU A 111 14.88 -4.10 -10.09
N VAL A 112 14.28 -4.57 -9.00
CA VAL A 112 14.91 -4.73 -7.69
C VAL A 112 15.40 -6.16 -7.57
N LEU A 113 16.71 -6.32 -7.48
CA LEU A 113 17.36 -7.63 -7.35
C LEU A 113 17.69 -7.92 -5.88
N PRO A 114 17.63 -9.18 -5.43
CA PRO A 114 18.16 -9.58 -4.13
C PRO A 114 19.63 -9.18 -4.01
N ILE A 115 20.03 -8.70 -2.83
CA ILE A 115 21.42 -8.29 -2.58
C ILE A 115 22.32 -9.53 -2.66
N SER A 116 23.30 -9.49 -3.58
CA SER A 116 24.30 -10.54 -3.70
C SER A 116 25.28 -10.47 -2.51
N PRO A 117 25.92 -11.58 -2.10
CA PRO A 117 26.95 -11.55 -1.06
C PRO A 117 28.13 -10.61 -1.40
N GLU A 118 28.35 -10.33 -2.68
CA GLU A 118 29.42 -9.48 -3.20
C GLU A 118 29.08 -7.98 -3.15
N ASP A 119 27.78 -7.61 -3.14
CA ASP A 119 27.32 -6.22 -3.05
C ASP A 119 27.06 -5.74 -1.62
N LYS A 120 27.40 -6.55 -0.60
CA LYS A 120 27.19 -6.25 0.82
C LYS A 120 27.84 -4.94 1.28
N GLU A 121 28.93 -4.52 0.64
CA GLU A 121 29.64 -3.29 1.01
C GLU A 121 28.96 -1.99 0.54
N LYS A 122 27.99 -2.05 -0.38
CA LYS A 122 27.39 -0.84 -1.00
C LYS A 122 26.19 -0.25 -0.25
N GLY A 123 25.74 -0.88 0.84
CA GLY A 123 24.59 -0.42 1.61
C GLY A 123 23.25 -0.52 0.87
N VAL A 124 22.16 -0.15 1.55
CA VAL A 124 20.80 -0.24 1.00
C VAL A 124 20.59 0.87 -0.04
N LYS A 125 20.53 0.49 -1.32
CA LYS A 125 20.28 1.43 -2.41
C LYS A 125 18.83 1.91 -2.39
N SER A 126 18.61 3.24 -2.42
CA SER A 126 17.27 3.81 -2.64
C SER A 126 16.82 3.51 -4.08
N CYS A 127 15.56 3.09 -4.24
CA CYS A 127 14.94 2.95 -5.57
C CYS A 127 14.26 4.26 -6.02
N TYR A 128 13.97 5.16 -5.08
CA TYR A 128 13.43 6.49 -5.34
C TYR A 128 13.85 7.48 -4.25
N GLU A 129 14.05 8.74 -4.62
CA GLU A 129 14.43 9.80 -3.70
C GLU A 129 13.98 11.18 -4.21
N ASP A 130 13.35 11.98 -3.33
CA ASP A 130 13.06 13.40 -3.57
C ASP A 130 13.18 14.24 -2.29
N ASP A 131 12.72 15.50 -2.34
CA ASP A 131 12.77 16.44 -1.21
C ASP A 131 11.81 16.07 -0.06
N GLU A 132 10.86 15.17 -0.27
CA GLU A 132 9.84 14.77 0.72
C GLU A 132 10.11 13.38 1.32
N VAL A 133 10.48 12.41 0.47
CA VAL A 133 10.62 11.00 0.86
C VAL A 133 11.79 10.29 0.15
N VAL A 134 12.29 9.24 0.80
CA VAL A 134 13.18 8.22 0.22
C VAL A 134 12.45 6.88 0.26
N VAL A 135 12.55 6.10 -0.81
CA VAL A 135 12.03 4.74 -0.84
C VAL A 135 13.20 3.77 -1.03
N HIS A 136 13.37 2.88 -0.06
CA HIS A 136 14.31 1.77 -0.10
C HIS A 136 13.57 0.49 -0.45
N ALA A 137 14.23 -0.41 -1.19
CA ALA A 137 13.68 -1.69 -1.57
C ALA A 137 14.56 -2.83 -1.03
N VAL A 138 13.91 -3.85 -0.48
CA VAL A 138 14.56 -5.04 0.06
C VAL A 138 13.97 -6.26 -0.64
N ALA A 139 14.73 -6.84 -1.56
CA ALA A 139 14.31 -8.02 -2.31
C ALA A 139 14.86 -9.31 -1.69
N VAL A 140 14.00 -10.32 -1.59
CA VAL A 140 14.33 -11.65 -1.08
C VAL A 140 13.83 -12.73 -2.03
N ALA A 141 14.66 -13.73 -2.28
CA ALA A 141 14.32 -14.86 -3.12
C ALA A 141 13.85 -16.05 -2.27
N LYS A 142 12.89 -16.82 -2.77
CA LYS A 142 12.53 -18.12 -2.19
C LYS A 142 13.77 -19.05 -2.24
N PRO A 143 14.16 -19.69 -1.14
CA PRO A 143 15.23 -20.69 -1.16
C PRO A 143 14.85 -21.85 -2.10
N ARG A 144 15.80 -22.31 -2.93
CA ARG A 144 15.62 -23.53 -3.72
C ARG A 144 15.65 -24.75 -2.79
N ALA A 145 14.61 -25.57 -2.84
CA ALA A 145 14.59 -26.82 -2.09
C ALA A 145 15.61 -27.80 -2.71
N GLY A 146 16.62 -28.23 -1.94
CA GLY A 146 17.47 -29.37 -2.32
C GLY A 146 18.79 -29.07 -3.04
N ALA A 147 19.40 -27.88 -2.90
CA ALA A 147 20.73 -27.61 -3.46
C ALA A 147 21.88 -28.33 -2.70
N LYS A 148 21.89 -29.67 -2.67
CA LYS A 148 23.15 -30.41 -2.66
C LYS A 148 23.74 -30.25 -4.06
N ARG A 149 24.75 -29.39 -4.22
CA ARG A 149 25.52 -29.26 -5.48
C ARG A 149 26.04 -30.65 -5.88
N LYS A 150 25.37 -31.32 -6.82
CA LYS A 150 25.99 -32.39 -7.59
C LYS A 150 26.80 -31.69 -8.69
N LEU A 151 28.12 -31.80 -8.56
CA LEU A 151 29.06 -31.47 -9.61
C LEU A 151 28.80 -32.47 -10.75
N ASN A 152 28.42 -31.99 -11.95
CA ASN A 152 28.21 -32.75 -13.20
C ASN A 152 26.76 -33.08 -13.62
N GLU A 153 25.85 -32.11 -13.67
CA GLU A 153 24.68 -32.22 -14.56
C GLU A 153 24.56 -30.98 -15.47
N SER A 154 24.44 -31.25 -16.76
CA SER A 154 24.21 -30.27 -17.83
C SER A 154 22.82 -29.61 -17.65
N PRO A 155 22.65 -28.31 -18.00
CA PRO A 155 21.40 -27.60 -17.76
C PRO A 155 20.39 -27.92 -18.86
N THR A 156 19.62 -28.99 -18.70
CA THR A 156 18.41 -29.24 -19.49
C THR A 156 17.28 -29.70 -18.59
N SER A 157 16.62 -28.73 -17.97
CA SER A 157 15.24 -28.82 -17.50
C SER A 157 14.75 -27.39 -17.24
N GLU A 158 13.56 -27.06 -17.76
CA GLU A 158 12.92 -25.76 -17.65
C GLU A 158 12.91 -25.31 -16.18
N GLY A 159 13.62 -24.22 -15.90
CA GLY A 159 14.07 -23.88 -14.56
C GLY A 159 12.92 -23.52 -13.62
N GLU A 160 12.96 -24.04 -12.39
CA GLU A 160 12.16 -23.50 -11.29
C GLU A 160 12.41 -21.99 -11.18
N GLU A 161 11.43 -21.19 -11.62
CA GLU A 161 11.51 -19.74 -11.56
C GLU A 161 11.72 -19.32 -10.10
N THR A 162 12.80 -18.58 -9.88
CA THR A 162 13.20 -18.18 -8.54
C THR A 162 12.30 -17.02 -8.13
N HIS A 163 11.26 -17.33 -7.35
CA HIS A 163 10.28 -16.36 -6.91
C HIS A 163 10.93 -15.30 -6.01
N VAL A 164 10.82 -14.02 -6.39
CA VAL A 164 11.36 -12.87 -5.64
C VAL A 164 10.23 -12.01 -5.09
N SER A 165 10.29 -11.74 -3.79
CA SER A 165 9.41 -10.79 -3.09
C SER A 165 10.21 -9.54 -2.73
N VAL A 166 9.59 -8.37 -2.90
CA VAL A 166 10.18 -7.06 -2.59
C VAL A 166 9.37 -6.40 -1.48
N SER A 167 10.05 -6.01 -0.41
CA SER A 167 9.52 -5.14 0.63
C SER A 167 10.04 -3.71 0.42
N TYR A 168 9.28 -2.72 0.86
CA TYR A 168 9.66 -1.31 0.69
C TYR A 168 9.67 -0.58 2.03
N VAL A 169 10.65 0.31 2.22
CA VAL A 169 10.70 1.22 3.36
C VAL A 169 10.64 2.66 2.86
N VAL A 170 9.67 3.42 3.34
CA VAL A 170 9.48 4.83 3.01
C VAL A 170 9.98 5.65 4.19
N GLU A 171 11.04 6.43 3.99
CA GLU A 171 11.55 7.39 4.97
C GLU A 171 11.10 8.80 4.61
N THR A 172 10.62 9.59 5.58
CA THR A 172 10.43 11.03 5.39
C THR A 172 11.74 11.77 5.55
N ARG A 173 11.91 12.91 4.88
CA ARG A 173 13.05 13.79 5.16
C ARG A 173 12.97 14.39 6.58
N PRO A 174 14.12 14.60 7.25
CA PRO A 174 14.17 15.37 8.48
C PRO A 174 13.56 16.75 8.27
N GLN A 175 12.64 17.15 9.14
CA GLN A 175 12.02 18.47 9.03
C GLN A 175 12.76 19.45 9.92
N ARG A 176 13.28 20.51 9.30
CA ARG A 176 13.89 21.61 10.05
C ARG A 176 12.90 22.19 11.04
N GLY A 177 13.41 22.51 12.23
CA GLY A 177 12.60 23.14 13.25
C GLY A 177 12.05 24.49 12.81
N LYS A 178 10.95 24.87 13.45
CA LYS A 178 10.30 26.16 13.21
C LYS A 178 11.22 27.30 13.66
N PHE A 179 11.40 28.29 12.79
CA PHE A 179 12.11 29.53 13.13
C PHE A 179 11.26 30.41 14.05
N LEU A 180 11.85 30.82 15.18
CA LEU A 180 11.24 31.63 16.22
C LEU A 180 11.58 33.11 15.98
N VAL A 181 10.80 33.74 15.09
CA VAL A 181 10.97 35.14 14.68
C VAL A 181 11.10 36.10 15.87
N GLU A 182 10.26 35.92 16.89
CA GLU A 182 10.26 36.80 18.07
C GLU A 182 11.54 36.65 18.91
N LYS A 183 12.09 35.43 19.05
CA LYS A 183 13.38 35.23 19.73
C LYS A 183 14.53 35.87 18.96
N ALA A 184 14.56 35.72 17.63
CA ALA A 184 15.59 36.31 16.80
C ALA A 184 15.60 37.85 16.89
N LYS A 185 14.42 38.48 16.88
CA LYS A 185 14.28 39.93 17.10
C LYS A 185 14.75 40.33 18.50
N ALA A 186 14.35 39.61 19.54
CA ALA A 186 14.74 39.88 20.92
C ALA A 186 16.26 39.78 21.13
N LEU A 187 16.94 38.96 20.34
CA LEU A 187 18.40 38.82 20.36
C LEU A 187 19.15 39.90 19.56
N GLY A 188 18.43 40.80 18.87
CA GLY A 188 18.99 41.90 18.10
C GLY A 188 19.19 41.61 16.61
N VAL A 189 18.69 40.47 16.11
CA VAL A 189 18.89 40.09 14.70
C VAL A 189 17.91 40.88 13.81
N PRO A 190 18.40 41.68 12.84
CA PRO A 190 17.53 42.38 11.92
C PRO A 190 16.82 41.41 10.97
N LYS A 191 15.56 41.71 10.66
CA LYS A 191 14.79 40.98 9.64
C LYS A 191 15.51 41.05 8.29
N GLY A 192 15.66 39.91 7.62
CA GLY A 192 16.26 39.85 6.29
C GLY A 192 17.14 38.62 6.12
N LYS A 193 18.27 38.78 5.42
CA LYS A 193 19.17 37.66 5.08
C LYS A 193 19.66 36.87 6.30
N LEU A 194 19.87 37.55 7.44
CA LEU A 194 20.34 36.92 8.67
C LEU A 194 19.34 35.91 9.27
N PHE A 195 18.03 36.13 9.09
CA PHE A 195 17.02 35.15 9.50
C PHE A 195 17.13 33.87 8.67
N GLY A 196 17.36 34.00 7.36
CA GLY A 196 17.58 32.86 6.49
C GLY A 196 18.85 32.08 6.84
N GLN A 197 19.92 32.78 7.24
CA GLN A 197 21.16 32.13 7.71
C GLN A 197 20.93 31.34 9.00
N LEU A 198 20.28 31.95 10.00
CA LEU A 198 19.91 31.26 11.24
C LEU A 198 18.99 30.06 10.96
N HIS A 199 17.97 30.21 10.12
CA HIS A 199 17.09 29.08 9.79
C HIS A 199 17.80 27.97 9.00
N GLN A 200 18.91 28.29 8.33
CA GLN A 200 19.78 27.33 7.65
C GLN A 200 20.75 26.59 8.59
N GLY A 201 20.73 26.87 9.90
CA GLY A 201 21.69 26.28 10.84
C GLY A 201 23.01 27.04 10.94
N LYS A 202 23.12 28.24 10.34
CA LYS A 202 24.33 29.06 10.39
C LYS A 202 24.22 30.07 11.51
N ASP A 203 25.22 30.11 12.38
CA ASP A 203 25.35 31.14 13.40
C ASP A 203 25.66 32.48 12.75
N VAL A 204 25.15 33.56 13.32
CA VAL A 204 25.25 34.90 12.77
C VAL A 204 25.96 35.81 13.77
N THR A 205 27.00 36.50 13.31
CA THR A 205 27.66 37.57 14.07
C THR A 205 27.03 38.91 13.73
N LEU A 206 26.53 39.60 14.76
CA LEU A 206 25.93 40.93 14.65
C LEU A 206 27.01 42.04 14.58
N PRO A 207 26.68 43.26 14.13
CA PRO A 207 27.63 44.37 14.04
C PRO A 207 28.25 44.79 15.39
N ASP A 208 27.58 44.47 16.50
CA ASP A 208 28.07 44.68 17.87
C ASP A 208 29.04 43.58 18.35
N GLY A 209 29.39 42.61 17.50
CA GLY A 209 30.26 41.49 17.80
C GLY A 209 29.56 40.29 18.47
N LYS A 210 28.27 40.40 18.80
CA LYS A 210 27.50 39.31 19.43
C LYS A 210 27.21 38.19 18.42
N VAL A 211 27.53 36.95 18.80
CA VAL A 211 27.20 35.76 18.01
C VAL A 211 25.85 35.22 18.47
N VAL A 212 24.88 35.16 17.55
CA VAL A 212 23.57 34.55 17.77
C VAL A 212 23.58 33.16 17.15
N LYS A 213 23.29 32.13 17.95
CA LYS A 213 23.28 30.75 17.47
C LYS A 213 21.97 30.40 16.79
N SER A 214 22.03 29.56 15.75
CA SER A 214 20.83 29.02 15.12
C SER A 214 19.94 28.29 16.14
N SER A 215 20.53 27.57 17.09
CA SER A 215 19.80 26.80 18.12
C SER A 215 18.95 27.68 19.03
N ASP A 216 19.28 28.96 19.19
CA ASP A 216 18.53 29.88 20.05
C ASP A 216 17.25 30.36 19.38
N CYS A 217 17.24 30.34 18.04
CA CYS A 217 16.19 30.90 17.19
C CYS A 217 15.41 29.83 16.40
N VAL A 218 15.82 28.56 16.43
CA VAL A 218 15.19 27.47 15.67
C VAL A 218 14.88 26.35 16.64
N LEU A 219 13.65 25.84 16.63
CA LEU A 219 13.30 24.64 17.40
C LEU A 219 14.16 23.43 16.95
N PRO A 220 14.30 22.38 17.76
CA PRO A 220 14.92 21.15 17.29
C PRO A 220 14.25 20.62 16.02
N SER A 221 15.04 20.14 15.07
CA SER A 221 14.51 19.47 13.87
C SER A 221 13.77 18.20 14.26
N ALA A 222 12.64 17.94 13.61
CA ALA A 222 11.96 16.67 13.77
C ALA A 222 12.73 15.59 12.99
N PRO A 223 13.02 14.43 13.62
CA PRO A 223 13.74 13.35 12.96
C PRO A 223 12.94 12.78 11.80
N ALA A 224 13.64 12.10 10.89
CA ALA A 224 13.01 11.26 9.88
C ALA A 224 12.15 10.16 10.55
N ALA A 225 11.07 9.78 9.90
CA ALA A 225 10.22 8.67 10.31
C ALA A 225 10.05 7.70 9.14
N ALA A 226 9.93 6.41 9.46
CA ALA A 226 9.81 5.34 8.48
C ALA A 226 8.43 4.67 8.52
N CYS A 227 7.95 4.29 7.35
CA CYS A 227 6.84 3.37 7.14
C CYS A 227 7.36 2.16 6.35
N VAL A 228 7.06 0.95 6.80
CA VAL A 228 7.50 -0.29 6.15
C VAL A 228 6.30 -0.99 5.52
N VAL A 229 6.44 -1.40 4.26
CA VAL A 229 5.52 -2.30 3.55
C VAL A 229 6.25 -3.64 3.38
N VAL A 230 5.91 -4.62 4.20
CA VAL A 230 6.59 -5.92 4.24
C VAL A 230 5.82 -6.93 3.42
N SER A 231 6.47 -7.49 2.40
CA SER A 231 5.96 -8.60 1.60
C SER A 231 6.68 -9.89 1.94
N CYS A 232 5.95 -10.80 2.58
CA CYS A 232 6.45 -12.14 2.94
C CYS A 232 5.40 -13.18 2.52
N PRO A 233 5.45 -13.67 1.27
CA PRO A 233 4.33 -14.41 0.68
C PRO A 233 4.10 -15.79 1.29
N THR A 234 5.17 -16.43 1.79
CA THR A 234 5.09 -17.80 2.36
C THR A 234 6.13 -17.96 3.46
N ILE A 235 5.95 -18.96 4.35
CA ILE A 235 6.93 -19.34 5.39
C ILE A 235 8.34 -19.57 4.80
N ALA A 236 8.43 -20.13 3.59
CA ALA A 236 9.72 -20.34 2.92
C ALA A 236 10.56 -19.06 2.70
N HIS A 237 9.94 -17.87 2.71
CA HIS A 237 10.66 -16.60 2.56
C HIS A 237 11.12 -16.01 3.91
N VAL A 238 10.64 -16.54 5.04
CA VAL A 238 10.87 -15.93 6.36
C VAL A 238 12.36 -15.86 6.67
N ASP A 239 13.11 -16.96 6.52
CA ASP A 239 14.55 -16.98 6.82
C ASP A 239 15.33 -15.96 5.98
N ALA A 240 15.04 -15.86 4.68
CA ALA A 240 15.68 -14.88 3.80
C ALA A 240 15.33 -13.43 4.18
N LEU A 241 14.10 -13.19 4.63
CA LEU A 241 13.62 -11.87 5.03
C LEU A 241 14.25 -11.39 6.34
N VAL A 242 14.20 -12.23 7.39
CA VAL A 242 14.68 -11.84 8.72
C VAL A 242 16.20 -11.67 8.76
N SER A 243 16.92 -12.44 7.94
CA SER A 243 18.38 -12.33 7.77
C SER A 243 18.81 -11.22 6.80
N SER A 244 17.87 -10.53 6.16
CA SER A 244 18.22 -9.44 5.24
C SER A 244 18.82 -8.24 5.98
N GLU A 245 19.97 -7.78 5.51
CA GLU A 245 20.64 -6.59 6.03
C GLU A 245 19.91 -5.29 5.67
N GLY A 246 18.97 -5.36 4.71
CA GLY A 246 18.19 -4.21 4.24
C GLY A 246 17.34 -3.53 5.32
N PHE A 247 17.06 -4.22 6.42
CA PHE A 247 16.27 -3.70 7.53
C PHE A 247 17.12 -3.21 8.71
N ASN A 248 18.44 -3.40 8.70
CA ASN A 248 19.28 -3.15 9.88
C ASN A 248 19.26 -1.69 10.36
N ARG A 249 19.07 -0.72 9.47
CA ARG A 249 18.94 0.72 9.82
C ARG A 249 17.67 1.04 10.62
N TYR A 250 16.66 0.16 10.54
CA TYR A 250 15.34 0.35 11.13
C TYR A 250 15.13 -0.47 12.41
N LYS A 251 16.12 -1.28 12.79
CA LYS A 251 16.07 -2.06 14.02
C LYS A 251 16.45 -1.18 15.20
N GLU A 252 15.70 -1.29 16.30
CA GLU A 252 15.99 -0.62 17.57
C GLU A 252 17.25 -1.27 18.18
N THR A 253 18.42 -0.62 17.98
CA THR A 253 19.69 -1.01 18.61
C THR A 253 20.33 0.19 19.28
N GLU A 254 21.06 -0.01 20.39
CA GLU A 254 21.78 1.09 21.02
C GLU A 254 22.91 1.61 20.12
N GLY A 255 22.84 2.90 19.75
CA GLY A 255 23.90 3.62 19.03
C GLY A 255 23.95 3.38 17.52
N LYS A 256 23.28 4.25 16.74
CA LYS A 256 23.61 4.71 15.37
C LYS A 256 22.49 5.63 14.83
N ASP A 257 22.75 6.22 13.66
CA ASP A 257 21.86 7.04 12.81
C ASP A 257 20.60 6.26 12.36
N GLN A 258 19.74 5.91 13.32
CA GLN A 258 18.52 5.12 13.11
C GLN A 258 17.34 5.99 12.75
N VAL A 259 16.49 5.46 11.87
CA VAL A 259 15.21 6.08 11.53
C VAL A 259 14.12 5.30 12.25
N GLN A 260 13.34 6.01 13.07
CA GLN A 260 12.25 5.41 13.84
C GLN A 260 11.14 4.89 12.90
N VAL A 261 10.79 3.61 13.04
CA VAL A 261 9.64 3.01 12.35
C VAL A 261 8.36 3.34 13.11
N GLU A 262 7.41 3.97 12.41
CA GLU A 262 6.14 4.39 13.01
C GLU A 262 5.00 3.42 12.69
N VAL A 263 5.05 2.80 11.52
CA VAL A 263 4.05 1.84 11.07
C VAL A 263 4.66 0.78 10.14
N VAL A 264 4.19 -0.46 10.28
CA VAL A 264 4.55 -1.61 9.46
C VAL A 264 3.26 -2.21 8.89
N PHE A 265 3.14 -2.24 7.56
CA PHE A 265 2.05 -2.90 6.85
C PHE A 265 2.48 -4.30 6.42
N HIS A 266 1.73 -5.31 6.86
CA HIS A 266 2.08 -6.71 6.64
C HIS A 266 1.26 -7.33 5.50
N LEU A 267 1.98 -7.74 4.44
CA LEU A 267 1.50 -8.52 3.30
C LEU A 267 2.01 -9.96 3.42
N GLY A 268 1.45 -10.71 4.36
CA GLY A 268 1.78 -12.11 4.60
C GLY A 268 0.58 -12.86 5.15
N SER A 269 0.56 -14.18 4.95
CA SER A 269 -0.47 -15.04 5.50
C SER A 269 -0.35 -15.16 7.03
N LEU A 270 -1.41 -15.64 7.68
CA LEU A 270 -1.41 -15.90 9.11
C LEU A 270 -0.27 -16.84 9.56
N ASP A 271 0.07 -17.82 8.75
CA ASP A 271 1.19 -18.75 9.02
C ASP A 271 2.54 -18.03 9.08
N VAL A 272 2.74 -17.02 8.23
CA VAL A 272 3.95 -16.19 8.27
C VAL A 272 3.97 -15.32 9.51
N LEU A 273 2.83 -14.70 9.84
CA LEU A 273 2.72 -13.83 11.01
C LEU A 273 2.92 -14.58 12.33
N ARG A 274 2.50 -15.85 12.40
CA ARG A 274 2.72 -16.74 13.55
C ARG A 274 4.13 -17.34 13.61
N HIS A 275 4.93 -17.20 12.56
CA HIS A 275 6.25 -17.80 12.53
C HIS A 275 7.18 -17.14 13.58
N PRO A 276 7.81 -17.90 14.50
CA PRO A 276 8.57 -17.33 15.62
C PRO A 276 9.66 -16.35 15.20
N LYS A 277 10.44 -16.69 14.17
CA LYS A 277 11.49 -15.81 13.64
C LYS A 277 10.94 -14.51 13.05
N TYR A 278 9.75 -14.58 12.42
CA TYR A 278 9.11 -13.39 11.84
C TYR A 278 8.64 -12.46 12.96
N ALA A 279 7.98 -13.02 13.97
CA ALA A 279 7.54 -12.30 15.16
C ALA A 279 8.70 -11.64 15.94
N GLU A 280 9.82 -12.35 16.12
CA GLU A 280 11.03 -11.77 16.73
C GLU A 280 11.58 -10.61 15.89
N TRP A 281 11.67 -10.81 14.58
CA TRP A 281 12.11 -9.78 13.65
C TRP A 281 11.19 -8.55 13.65
N THR A 282 9.87 -8.70 13.73
CA THR A 282 8.95 -7.55 13.78
C THR A 282 9.12 -6.73 15.05
N ARG A 283 9.33 -7.38 16.21
CA ARG A 283 9.60 -6.68 17.48
C ARG A 283 10.89 -5.87 17.43
N SER A 284 11.84 -6.26 16.58
CA SER A 284 13.10 -5.51 16.41
C SER A 284 12.93 -4.11 15.81
N PHE A 285 11.78 -3.77 15.20
CA PHE A 285 11.49 -2.40 14.73
C PHE A 285 11.18 -1.39 15.85
N GLY A 286 11.17 -1.88 17.08
CA GLY A 286 11.09 -1.11 18.29
C GLY A 286 9.67 -0.98 18.83
N ALA A 287 9.59 -0.71 20.13
CA ALA A 287 8.31 -0.79 20.85
C ALA A 287 7.27 0.20 20.33
N GLN A 288 7.65 1.31 19.68
CA GLN A 288 6.72 2.34 19.20
C GLN A 288 6.06 2.01 17.86
N ALA A 289 6.59 1.03 17.11
CA ALA A 289 6.07 0.68 15.79
C ALA A 289 4.65 0.11 15.91
N ARG A 290 3.74 0.62 15.07
CA ARG A 290 2.38 0.08 14.93
C ARG A 290 2.35 -0.92 13.79
N HIS A 291 1.67 -2.04 13.99
CA HIS A 291 1.63 -3.13 13.02
C HIS A 291 0.21 -3.24 12.44
N VAL A 292 0.09 -3.15 11.12
CA VAL A 292 -1.18 -3.21 10.40
C VAL A 292 -1.20 -4.45 9.52
N LEU A 293 -2.12 -5.37 9.81
CA LEU A 293 -2.29 -6.59 9.03
C LEU A 293 -3.19 -6.33 7.84
N LEU A 294 -2.74 -6.58 6.61
CA LEU A 294 -3.54 -6.38 5.40
C LEU A 294 -4.00 -7.69 4.75
N GLY A 295 -3.32 -8.79 5.04
CA GLY A 295 -3.60 -10.14 4.50
C GLY A 295 -4.32 -11.08 5.48
N HIS A 296 -4.85 -10.57 6.59
CA HIS A 296 -5.44 -11.39 7.64
C HIS A 296 -6.95 -11.59 7.41
N ASP A 297 -7.47 -12.81 7.58
CA ASP A 297 -8.89 -13.12 7.35
C ASP A 297 -9.83 -12.25 8.21
N ALA A 298 -9.37 -11.82 9.39
CA ALA A 298 -10.12 -10.93 10.27
C ALA A 298 -10.17 -9.46 9.81
N CYS A 299 -9.45 -9.05 8.75
CA CYS A 299 -9.62 -7.70 8.20
C CYS A 299 -11.07 -7.48 7.78
N ALA A 300 -11.55 -6.24 7.86
CA ALA A 300 -12.92 -5.90 7.52
C ALA A 300 -13.20 -6.28 6.05
N GLN A 301 -14.03 -7.31 5.85
CA GLN A 301 -14.47 -7.74 4.53
C GLN A 301 -15.70 -6.93 4.15
N LYS A 302 -15.46 -5.68 3.73
CA LYS A 302 -16.49 -4.79 3.18
C LYS A 302 -16.38 -4.80 1.66
N THR A 303 -17.51 -4.80 0.95
CA THR A 303 -17.48 -4.66 -0.50
C THR A 303 -16.89 -3.31 -0.88
N VAL A 304 -15.89 -3.35 -1.75
CA VAL A 304 -15.20 -2.19 -2.26
C VAL A 304 -16.05 -1.54 -3.36
N TYR A 305 -16.76 -2.34 -4.15
CA TYR A 305 -17.61 -1.86 -5.26
C TYR A 305 -19.05 -1.62 -4.81
N ARG A 306 -19.20 -0.73 -3.82
CA ARG A 306 -20.46 -0.36 -3.14
C ARG A 306 -21.61 -0.04 -4.09
N ALA A 307 -21.38 0.72 -5.15
CA ALA A 307 -22.43 1.07 -6.12
C ALA A 307 -22.97 -0.18 -6.83
N SER A 308 -22.09 -1.13 -7.17
CA SER A 308 -22.55 -2.39 -7.75
C SER A 308 -23.20 -3.29 -6.71
N ALA A 309 -22.68 -3.32 -5.49
CA ALA A 309 -23.25 -4.14 -4.44
C ALA A 309 -24.67 -3.70 -4.09
N LYS A 310 -24.93 -2.39 -4.07
CA LYS A 310 -26.28 -1.83 -3.94
C LYS A 310 -27.19 -2.25 -5.09
N LEU A 311 -26.72 -2.12 -6.33
CA LEU A 311 -27.50 -2.51 -7.50
C LEU A 311 -27.81 -4.01 -7.52
N GLN A 312 -26.84 -4.86 -7.16
CA GLN A 312 -27.04 -6.30 -7.05
C GLN A 312 -28.08 -6.66 -5.99
N ALA A 313 -28.04 -6.00 -4.82
CA ALA A 313 -29.02 -6.21 -3.76
C ALA A 313 -30.44 -5.78 -4.20
N GLN A 314 -30.55 -4.63 -4.88
CA GLN A 314 -31.82 -4.18 -5.48
C GLN A 314 -32.35 -5.17 -6.52
N LEU A 315 -31.48 -5.69 -7.40
CA LEU A 315 -31.85 -6.69 -8.40
C LEU A 315 -32.21 -8.02 -7.77
N HIS A 316 -31.55 -8.44 -6.70
CA HIS A 316 -31.91 -9.64 -5.94
C HIS A 316 -33.28 -9.50 -5.29
N ALA A 317 -33.61 -8.33 -4.73
CA ALA A 317 -34.91 -8.07 -4.12
C ALA A 317 -36.07 -8.13 -5.15
N VAL A 318 -35.84 -7.70 -6.38
CA VAL A 318 -36.85 -7.78 -7.46
C VAL A 318 -36.86 -9.14 -8.15
N PHE A 319 -35.70 -9.73 -8.40
CA PHE A 319 -35.51 -10.95 -9.20
C PHE A 319 -34.60 -11.99 -8.49
N PRO A 320 -35.05 -12.59 -7.37
CA PRO A 320 -34.19 -13.41 -6.51
C PRO A 320 -33.66 -14.69 -7.18
N HIS A 321 -34.35 -15.21 -8.18
CA HIS A 321 -33.92 -16.38 -8.96
C HIS A 321 -32.86 -16.05 -10.02
N ALA A 322 -32.83 -14.81 -10.52
CA ALA A 322 -31.91 -14.38 -11.58
C ALA A 322 -30.62 -13.76 -11.01
N PHE A 323 -30.72 -13.07 -9.86
CA PHE A 323 -29.60 -12.40 -9.21
C PHE A 323 -29.39 -12.97 -7.81
N PRO A 324 -28.22 -13.56 -7.49
CA PRO A 324 -27.95 -14.05 -6.14
C PRO A 324 -27.73 -12.90 -5.14
N SER A 325 -28.04 -13.16 -3.86
CA SER A 325 -27.71 -12.24 -2.77
C SER A 325 -26.19 -12.08 -2.63
N ASN A 326 -25.76 -10.86 -2.32
CA ASN A 326 -24.39 -10.47 -2.09
C ASN A 326 -24.14 -9.97 -0.66
N GLU A 327 -25.09 -10.17 0.27
CA GLU A 327 -24.96 -9.82 1.68
C GLU A 327 -23.75 -10.49 2.34
N ALA A 328 -23.47 -11.73 1.92
CA ALA A 328 -22.32 -12.51 2.36
C ALA A 328 -20.97 -11.96 1.84
N HIS A 329 -20.93 -10.80 1.17
CA HIS A 329 -19.68 -10.09 0.87
C HIS A 329 -19.36 -8.99 1.90
N GLU A 330 -20.26 -8.74 2.86
CA GLU A 330 -20.12 -7.81 3.98
C GLU A 330 -20.10 -8.60 5.30
N LEU A 331 -19.09 -9.45 5.48
CA LEU A 331 -19.11 -10.57 6.45
C LEU A 331 -18.68 -10.25 7.88
N ARG A 332 -18.06 -9.11 8.16
CA ARG A 332 -17.49 -8.85 9.50
C ARG A 332 -17.61 -7.40 9.91
N ASP A 333 -18.33 -7.18 11.01
CA ASP A 333 -18.20 -5.97 11.81
C ASP A 333 -16.83 -6.00 12.51
N PRO A 334 -15.98 -4.99 12.32
CA PRO A 334 -15.06 -4.64 13.38
C PRO A 334 -15.93 -4.09 14.53
N ILE A 335 -15.96 -4.78 15.68
CA ILE A 335 -16.76 -4.42 16.88
C ILE A 335 -16.55 -2.93 17.25
N GLU A 336 -15.38 -2.38 16.91
CA GLU A 336 -15.10 -0.95 16.79
C GLU A 336 -14.24 -0.69 15.55
N PRO A 337 -14.29 0.51 14.91
CA PRO A 337 -13.28 0.93 13.94
C PRO A 337 -11.89 0.69 14.55
N PHE A 338 -10.93 0.19 13.76
CA PHE A 338 -9.61 -0.23 14.28
C PHE A 338 -9.66 -1.44 15.24
N SER A 339 -10.53 -2.42 14.99
CA SER A 339 -10.59 -3.63 15.83
C SER A 339 -9.19 -4.20 16.06
N ARG A 340 -8.76 -4.15 17.33
CA ARG A 340 -7.50 -4.71 17.77
C ARG A 340 -7.56 -6.21 17.57
N VAL A 341 -6.47 -6.79 17.14
CA VAL A 341 -6.39 -8.25 17.04
C VAL A 341 -6.37 -8.80 18.46
N LEU A 342 -7.43 -9.53 18.84
CA LEU A 342 -7.49 -10.29 20.09
C LEU A 342 -6.94 -11.71 19.94
N ASP A 343 -6.26 -12.01 18.83
CA ASP A 343 -5.64 -13.31 18.62
C ASP A 343 -4.35 -13.41 19.44
N ALA A 344 -4.44 -14.08 20.59
CA ALA A 344 -3.31 -14.34 21.49
C ALA A 344 -2.19 -15.19 20.84
N SER A 345 -2.43 -15.80 19.68
CA SER A 345 -1.39 -16.53 18.93
C SER A 345 -0.46 -15.61 18.12
N LEU A 346 -0.83 -14.33 17.92
CA LEU A 346 -0.01 -13.36 17.23
C LEU A 346 0.83 -12.55 18.22
N ASP A 347 2.11 -12.90 18.28
CA ASP A 347 3.07 -12.26 19.18
C ASP A 347 4.03 -11.35 18.38
N LEU A 348 3.48 -10.46 17.55
CA LEU A 348 4.26 -9.55 16.71
C LEU A 348 4.76 -8.31 17.46
N THR A 349 3.97 -7.87 18.43
CA THR A 349 4.17 -6.67 19.28
C THR A 349 3.13 -6.71 20.41
N ASP A 350 3.12 -5.70 21.28
CA ASP A 350 1.99 -5.47 22.19
C ASP A 350 0.68 -5.38 21.38
N THR A 351 -0.31 -6.18 21.75
CA THR A 351 -1.66 -6.19 21.15
C THR A 351 -2.29 -4.79 21.01
N SER A 352 -1.92 -3.82 21.87
CA SER A 352 -2.37 -2.43 21.76
C SER A 352 -1.89 -1.71 20.49
N LYS A 353 -0.82 -2.21 19.87
CA LYS A 353 -0.16 -1.68 18.66
C LYS A 353 -0.36 -2.56 17.43
N LEU A 354 -1.12 -3.65 17.56
CA LEU A 354 -1.51 -4.52 16.46
C LEU A 354 -2.93 -4.18 16.01
N SER A 355 -3.07 -3.74 14.76
CA SER A 355 -4.34 -3.33 14.17
C SER A 355 -4.65 -4.14 12.92
N LEU A 356 -5.92 -4.45 12.72
CA LEU A 356 -6.41 -4.95 11.43
C LEU A 356 -6.50 -3.80 10.44
N GLY A 357 -6.10 -4.07 9.20
CA GLY A 357 -6.28 -3.14 8.10
C GLY A 357 -7.76 -2.95 7.78
N GLU A 358 -8.08 -1.75 7.29
CA GLU A 358 -9.39 -1.41 6.77
C GLU A 358 -9.20 -0.60 5.49
N SER A 359 -10.03 -0.85 4.48
CA SER A 359 -10.01 -0.06 3.25
C SER A 359 -10.29 1.42 3.55
N MET A 360 -9.53 2.29 2.91
CA MET A 360 -9.47 3.75 3.11
C MET A 360 -8.87 4.25 4.41
N LEU A 361 -8.41 3.36 5.29
CA LEU A 361 -7.66 3.73 6.49
C LEU A 361 -6.41 4.52 6.12
N LYS A 362 -6.21 5.67 6.77
CA LYS A 362 -4.98 6.47 6.59
C LYS A 362 -4.10 6.39 7.82
N PHE A 363 -2.80 6.41 7.59
CA PHE A 363 -1.79 6.68 8.60
C PHE A 363 -1.01 7.92 8.20
N ILE A 364 -1.10 8.97 9.01
CA ILE A 364 -0.32 10.19 8.84
C ILE A 364 1.07 9.92 9.41
N LEU A 365 2.09 9.88 8.55
CA LEU A 365 3.49 9.67 8.95
C LEU A 365 4.15 10.99 9.38
N SER A 366 3.82 12.08 8.67
CA SER A 366 4.30 13.44 8.91
C SER A 366 3.21 14.47 8.62
N PRO A 367 3.08 15.57 9.38
CA PRO A 367 3.94 16.01 10.49
C PRO A 367 3.71 15.22 11.79
N GLN A 368 4.73 15.19 12.66
CA GLN A 368 4.69 14.47 13.95
C GLN A 368 3.48 14.85 14.82
N ALA A 369 3.07 16.12 14.82
CA ALA A 369 1.94 16.61 15.61
C ALA A 369 0.57 16.00 15.23
N ARG A 370 0.44 15.46 14.01
CA ARG A 370 -0.78 14.77 13.54
C ARG A 370 -0.54 13.29 13.28
N ARG A 371 0.59 12.75 13.75
CA ARG A 371 0.98 11.37 13.44
C ARG A 371 0.00 10.40 14.09
N GLY A 372 -0.47 9.43 13.31
CA GLY A 372 -1.44 8.44 13.77
C GLY A 372 -2.44 8.04 12.70
N PHE A 373 -3.43 7.27 13.12
CA PHE A 373 -4.48 6.79 12.23
C PHE A 373 -5.58 7.83 12.03
N ASP A 374 -6.14 7.84 10.82
CA ASP A 374 -7.30 8.61 10.42
C ASP A 374 -8.26 7.69 9.64
N SER A 375 -9.41 7.37 10.26
CA SER A 375 -10.47 6.55 9.68
C SER A 375 -11.63 7.38 9.10
N SER A 376 -11.50 8.71 9.00
CA SER A 376 -12.58 9.57 8.49
C SER A 376 -13.03 9.24 7.06
N SER A 377 -12.20 8.51 6.30
CA SER A 377 -12.50 8.06 4.94
C SER A 377 -12.88 6.57 4.86
N CYS A 378 -12.83 5.83 5.97
CA CYS A 378 -13.37 4.48 6.04
C CYS A 378 -14.89 4.56 5.90
N TRP A 379 -15.46 3.66 5.09
CA TRP A 379 -16.90 3.65 4.84
C TRP A 379 -17.63 2.78 5.88
N PRO A 380 -18.89 3.13 6.22
CA PRO A 380 -19.75 2.26 7.01
C PRO A 380 -20.11 0.99 6.24
N ARG A 381 -20.69 -0.01 6.91
CA ARG A 381 -21.28 -1.18 6.25
C ARG A 381 -22.42 -0.75 5.32
N LEU A 382 -22.71 -1.53 4.29
CA LEU A 382 -23.98 -1.38 3.56
C LEU A 382 -25.13 -1.90 4.42
N ASP A 383 -26.19 -1.10 4.51
CA ASP A 383 -27.46 -1.51 5.10
C ASP A 383 -28.29 -2.18 3.98
N PHE A 384 -28.26 -3.51 3.94
CA PHE A 384 -28.97 -4.26 2.90
C PHE A 384 -30.48 -4.22 3.09
N ASP A 385 -30.96 -4.08 4.32
CA ASP A 385 -32.38 -3.93 4.61
C ASP A 385 -32.89 -2.60 4.01
N GLU A 386 -32.20 -1.50 4.27
CA GLU A 386 -32.50 -0.18 3.67
C GLU A 386 -32.44 -0.23 2.14
N ILE A 387 -31.44 -0.91 1.57
CA ILE A 387 -31.29 -1.05 0.11
C ILE A 387 -32.46 -1.84 -0.50
N CYS A 388 -32.85 -2.95 0.11
CA CYS A 388 -33.97 -3.77 -0.37
C CYS A 388 -35.30 -3.02 -0.22
N GLU A 389 -35.51 -2.31 0.89
CA GLU A 389 -36.68 -1.45 1.11
C GLU A 389 -36.87 -0.42 -0.01
N SER A 390 -35.78 0.10 -0.58
CA SER A 390 -35.83 1.10 -1.66
C SER A 390 -36.48 0.62 -2.97
N VAL A 391 -36.68 -0.69 -3.16
CA VAL A 391 -37.26 -1.29 -4.38
C VAL A 391 -38.48 -2.18 -4.11
N VAL A 392 -39.01 -2.17 -2.89
CA VAL A 392 -40.17 -3.02 -2.50
C VAL A 392 -41.39 -2.76 -3.38
N ASP A 393 -41.68 -1.49 -3.71
CA ASP A 393 -42.82 -1.13 -4.56
C ASP A 393 -42.73 -1.72 -5.98
N ILE A 394 -41.51 -1.97 -6.47
CA ILE A 394 -41.26 -2.59 -7.78
C ILE A 394 -41.40 -4.10 -7.68
N ALA A 395 -40.88 -4.71 -6.61
CA ALA A 395 -40.98 -6.15 -6.38
C ALA A 395 -42.44 -6.63 -6.22
N VAL A 396 -43.32 -5.78 -5.66
CA VAL A 396 -44.76 -6.09 -5.49
C VAL A 396 -45.54 -6.01 -6.82
N GLN A 397 -45.02 -5.32 -7.84
CA GLN A 397 -45.67 -5.18 -9.16
C GLN A 397 -45.34 -6.35 -10.11
N GLU A 398 -44.38 -7.20 -9.77
CA GLU A 398 -44.13 -8.41 -10.54
C GLU A 398 -45.33 -9.36 -10.40
N PRO A 399 -45.96 -9.78 -11.51
CA PRO A 399 -46.98 -10.81 -11.44
C PRO A 399 -46.32 -12.07 -10.89
N GLU A 400 -46.96 -12.71 -9.90
CA GLU A 400 -46.51 -13.98 -9.33
C GLU A 400 -45.92 -14.86 -10.44
N ALA A 401 -44.64 -15.19 -10.33
CA ALA A 401 -43.90 -16.06 -11.25
C ALA A 401 -44.39 -17.52 -11.17
N SER A 402 -45.70 -17.74 -11.05
CA SER A 402 -46.36 -19.04 -10.95
C SER A 402 -46.63 -19.70 -12.30
N LYS A 403 -46.08 -19.17 -13.42
CA LYS A 403 -46.28 -19.68 -14.78
C LYS A 403 -45.04 -19.66 -15.69
N LEU A 404 -43.86 -19.98 -15.17
CA LEU A 404 -42.65 -20.15 -15.98
C LEU A 404 -42.12 -21.59 -15.82
N ASP A 405 -42.85 -22.60 -16.29
CA ASP A 405 -42.43 -23.99 -16.04
C ASP A 405 -42.69 -25.03 -17.15
N GLU A 406 -42.74 -24.65 -18.44
CA GLU A 406 -42.81 -25.69 -19.50
C GLU A 406 -41.76 -25.57 -20.63
N ASP A 407 -41.08 -24.44 -20.81
CA ASP A 407 -40.11 -24.24 -21.91
C ASP A 407 -38.69 -23.82 -21.46
N LEU A 408 -38.34 -23.98 -20.17
CA LEU A 408 -37.01 -23.63 -19.67
C LEU A 408 -35.95 -24.63 -20.18
N VAL A 409 -35.23 -24.24 -21.23
CA VAL A 409 -33.98 -24.89 -21.61
C VAL A 409 -32.94 -24.59 -20.54
N ASP A 410 -32.44 -25.63 -19.86
CA ASP A 410 -31.36 -25.55 -18.86
C ASP A 410 -30.06 -25.09 -19.55
N GLY A 411 -29.90 -23.78 -19.66
CA GLY A 411 -28.82 -23.11 -20.35
C GLY A 411 -28.06 -22.21 -19.40
N ARG A 412 -26.85 -22.62 -19.01
CA ARG A 412 -25.95 -21.76 -18.24
C ARG A 412 -25.29 -20.72 -19.14
N ILE A 413 -25.77 -19.48 -19.11
CA ILE A 413 -25.06 -18.36 -19.75
C ILE A 413 -23.87 -17.98 -18.86
N THR A 414 -22.66 -18.36 -19.28
CA THR A 414 -21.42 -17.99 -18.59
C THR A 414 -20.74 -16.86 -19.37
N PHE A 415 -20.76 -15.65 -18.82
CA PHE A 415 -20.06 -14.52 -19.40
C PHE A 415 -18.54 -14.66 -19.14
N LEU A 416 -17.78 -14.99 -20.18
CA LEU A 416 -16.31 -15.17 -20.14
C LEU A 416 -15.54 -13.84 -20.22
N GLY A 417 -16.19 -12.72 -19.89
CA GLY A 417 -15.60 -11.39 -19.98
C GLY A 417 -14.54 -11.14 -18.91
N THR A 418 -13.47 -10.43 -19.27
CA THR A 418 -12.41 -9.96 -18.37
C THR A 418 -12.98 -9.03 -17.29
N GLY A 419 -12.99 -9.40 -15.99
CA GLY A 419 -13.24 -8.52 -14.81
C GLY A 419 -14.51 -7.64 -14.77
N CYS A 420 -15.35 -7.66 -15.80
CA CYS A 420 -16.49 -6.77 -16.03
C CYS A 420 -17.82 -7.38 -15.56
N ALA A 421 -17.79 -8.53 -14.87
CA ALA A 421 -18.98 -9.27 -14.46
C ALA A 421 -19.77 -8.60 -13.32
N ILE A 422 -19.24 -7.53 -12.72
CA ILE A 422 -19.89 -6.75 -11.68
C ILE A 422 -20.48 -5.49 -12.34
N PRO A 423 -21.82 -5.35 -12.45
CA PRO A 423 -22.50 -4.19 -13.01
C PRO A 423 -21.88 -2.88 -12.51
N SER A 424 -21.72 -1.90 -13.39
CA SER A 424 -21.03 -0.65 -13.05
C SER A 424 -21.68 0.52 -13.76
N LYS A 425 -21.86 1.64 -13.04
CA LYS A 425 -22.22 2.92 -13.65
C LYS A 425 -21.08 3.48 -14.51
N TYR A 426 -19.84 3.05 -14.26
CA TYR A 426 -18.63 3.53 -14.94
C TYR A 426 -18.13 2.51 -15.95
N ARG A 427 -17.72 2.99 -17.13
CA ARG A 427 -17.10 2.16 -18.17
C ARG A 427 -15.79 1.58 -17.63
N ASN A 428 -15.76 0.26 -17.46
CA ASN A 428 -14.55 -0.47 -17.12
C ASN A 428 -13.85 -0.86 -18.43
N VAL A 429 -12.57 -0.54 -18.54
CA VAL A 429 -11.68 -1.18 -19.52
C VAL A 429 -10.75 -2.07 -18.70
N THR A 430 -10.91 -3.38 -18.81
CA THR A 430 -9.81 -4.27 -18.45
C THR A 430 -8.76 -4.15 -19.54
N GLY A 431 -7.53 -3.85 -19.15
CA GLY A 431 -6.38 -4.04 -20.04
C GLY A 431 -6.06 -5.52 -20.20
#